data_AF-A0A5K0ZDA9-F1
#
_entry.id   AF-A0A5K0ZDA9-F1
#
_cell.length_a   1.000
_cell.length_b   1.000
_cell.length_c   1.000
_cell.angle_alpha   90.00
_cell.angle_beta   90.00
_cell.angle_gamma   90.00
#
_symmetry.space_group_name_H-M   'P 1'
#
loop_
_entity.id
_entity.type
_entity.pdbx_description
1 polymer ?
#
loop_
_entity_poly.entity_id
_entity_poly.type
_entity_poly.pdbx_seq_one_letter_code
_entity_poly.pdbx_strand_id
1 'polypeptide(L)'
;GGLLFMGSEDGKLRAWDTTAGTMAYCIDDAHAARVKGLTILGSKGEGGDPSYMVATASSDGVVKVWDMRMFGNGQQPLPLAQAETKSRLTCLAGCSVMKI
;
A
#
# COMPACT_ATOMS: atom_id res chain seq x y z
N GLY A 1 -16.16 9.66 -2.23
CA GLY A 1 -15.13 9.70 -1.18
C GLY A 1 -13.85 9.10 -1.69
N GLY A 2 -12.73 9.32 -1.00
CA GLY A 2 -11.44 8.75 -1.37
C GLY A 2 -10.71 8.22 -0.14
N LEU A 3 -9.75 7.32 -0.36
CA LEU A 3 -8.83 6.86 0.67
C LEU A 3 -7.50 7.60 0.54
N LEU A 4 -7.03 8.18 1.64
CA LEU A 4 -5.68 8.71 1.78
C LEU A 4 -4.79 7.65 2.41
N PHE A 5 -3.74 7.25 1.70
CA PHE A 5 -2.73 6.32 2.20
C PHE A 5 -1.54 7.05 2.81
N MET A 6 -1.10 6.59 3.96
CA MET A 6 0.03 7.14 4.68
C MET A 6 0.93 6.03 5.19
N GLY A 7 2.21 6.14 4.86
CA GLY A 7 3.28 5.35 5.44
C GLY A 7 4.01 6.18 6.48
N SER A 8 4.41 5.56 7.58
CA SER A 8 4.93 6.28 8.74
C SER A 8 6.31 5.79 9.20
N GLU A 9 6.93 6.58 10.07
CA GLU A 9 8.26 6.27 10.65
C GLU A 9 8.24 4.98 11.48
N ASP A 10 7.10 4.67 12.10
CA ASP A 10 6.83 3.44 12.86
C ASP A 10 6.65 2.19 11.98
N GLY A 11 6.83 2.30 10.66
CA GLY A 11 6.71 1.18 9.72
C GLY A 11 5.28 0.78 9.37
N LYS A 12 4.27 1.51 9.88
CA LYS A 12 2.86 1.23 9.63
C LYS A 12 2.36 1.77 8.31
N LEU A 13 1.33 1.13 7.78
CA LEU A 13 0.52 1.64 6.68
C LEU A 13 -0.88 1.98 7.20
N ARG A 14 -1.30 3.24 7.04
CA ARG A 14 -2.61 3.73 7.46
C ARG A 14 -3.40 4.22 6.26
N ALA A 15 -4.71 4.06 6.31
CA ALA A 15 -5.64 4.59 5.32
C ALA A 15 -6.74 5.39 6.02
N TRP A 16 -7.07 6.57 5.50
CA TRP A 16 -8.09 7.46 6.04
C TRP A 16 -9.20 7.67 5.01
N ASP A 17 -10.45 7.56 5.44
CA ASP A 17 -11.58 8.01 4.64
C ASP A 17 -11.62 9.54 4.69
N THR A 18 -11.41 10.17 3.53
CA THR A 18 -11.34 11.63 3.44
C THR A 18 -12.71 12.32 3.54
N THR A 19 -13.80 11.56 3.38
CA THR A 19 -15.17 12.06 3.54
C THR A 19 -15.61 11.97 5.00
N ALA A 20 -15.35 10.85 5.66
CA ALA A 20 -15.69 10.66 7.07
C ALA A 20 -14.70 11.32 8.03
N GLY A 21 -13.46 11.57 7.59
CA GLY A 21 -12.40 12.12 8.43
C GLY A 21 -11.85 11.12 9.46
N THR A 22 -12.11 9.83 9.27
CA THR A 22 -11.75 8.76 10.20
C THR A 22 -10.75 7.79 9.58
N MET A 23 -9.96 7.14 10.43
CA MET A 23 -9.07 6.07 9.98
C MET A 23 -9.93 4.89 9.51
N ALA A 24 -9.77 4.51 8.24
CA ALA A 24 -10.46 3.36 7.66
C ALA A 24 -9.73 2.07 8.02
N TYR A 25 -8.40 2.05 7.88
CA TYR A 25 -7.59 0.85 8.11
C TYR A 25 -6.19 1.18 8.64
N CYS A 26 -5.60 0.23 9.37
CA CYS A 26 -4.20 0.26 9.80
C CYS A 26 -3.57 -1.13 9.67
N ILE A 27 -2.39 -1.20 9.07
CA ILE A 27 -1.50 -2.38 9.09
C ILE A 27 -0.36 -2.05 10.04
N ASP A 28 -0.41 -2.60 11.24
CA ASP A 28 0.59 -2.34 12.27
C ASP A 28 1.96 -2.94 11.92
N ASP A 29 1.99 -4.08 11.24
CA ASP A 29 3.22 -4.81 10.89
C ASP A 29 3.52 -4.73 9.38
N ALA A 30 3.25 -3.57 8.75
CA ALA A 30 3.49 -3.42 7.32
C ALA A 30 4.97 -3.55 6.98
N HIS A 31 5.84 -2.91 7.76
CA HIS A 31 7.29 -2.93 7.57
C HIS A 31 8.02 -2.89 8.91
N ALA A 32 9.21 -3.48 8.97
CA ALA A 32 10.04 -3.50 10.19
C ALA A 32 10.75 -2.16 10.45
N ALA A 33 10.68 -1.24 9.50
CA ALA A 33 11.21 0.11 9.58
C ALA A 33 10.34 1.09 8.79
N ARG A 34 10.63 2.39 8.93
CA ARG A 34 9.90 3.48 8.28
C ARG A 34 9.58 3.25 6.81
N VAL A 35 8.35 3.57 6.44
CA VAL A 35 7.92 3.62 5.04
C VAL A 35 8.39 4.94 4.44
N LYS A 36 9.10 4.86 3.31
CA LYS A 36 9.74 6.00 2.64
C LYS A 36 9.04 6.45 1.38
N GLY A 37 8.29 5.55 0.76
CA GLY A 37 7.59 5.84 -0.48
C GLY A 37 6.37 4.96 -0.63
N LEU A 38 5.37 5.52 -1.30
CA LEU A 38 4.10 4.89 -1.61
C LEU A 38 3.75 5.24 -3.05
N THR A 39 3.17 4.29 -3.77
CA THR A 39 2.49 4.58 -5.03
C THR A 39 1.19 3.79 -5.13
N ILE A 40 0.19 4.41 -5.76
CA ILE A 40 -1.10 3.79 -6.06
C ILE A 40 -1.02 3.23 -7.48
N LEU A 41 -1.23 1.93 -7.60
CA LEU A 41 -1.29 1.23 -8.87
C LEU A 41 -2.76 0.93 -9.14
N GLY A 42 -3.34 1.65 -10.11
CA GLY A 42 -4.70 1.39 -10.56
C GLY A 42 -4.74 0.18 -11.48
N SER A 43 -5.70 -0.70 -11.28
CA SER A 43 -6.07 -1.72 -12.27
C SER A 43 -7.57 -1.67 -12.50
N LYS A 44 -8.00 -1.77 -13.77
CA LYS A 44 -9.38 -2.13 -14.07
C LYS A 44 -9.52 -3.60 -13.66
N GLY A 45 -10.25 -3.88 -12.58
CA GLY A 45 -10.56 -5.25 -12.22
C GLY A 45 -11.34 -5.94 -13.34
N GLU A 46 -11.24 -7.27 -13.43
CA GLU A 46 -12.18 -8.05 -14.24
C GLU A 46 -13.58 -7.83 -13.66
N GLY A 47 -14.42 -7.07 -14.38
CA GLY A 47 -15.73 -6.61 -13.89
C GLY A 47 -15.92 -5.09 -13.84
N GLY A 48 -14.89 -4.29 -14.13
CA GLY A 48 -15.02 -2.84 -14.28
C GLY A 48 -14.93 -2.04 -12.98
N ASP A 49 -14.95 -2.70 -11.82
CA ASP A 49 -14.70 -2.03 -10.54
C ASP A 49 -13.22 -1.65 -10.40
N PRO A 50 -12.91 -0.42 -9.98
CA PRO A 50 -11.53 0.01 -9.76
C PRO A 50 -10.92 -0.79 -8.61
N SER A 51 -9.89 -1.59 -8.92
CA SER A 51 -9.06 -2.23 -7.90
C SER A 51 -7.82 -1.40 -7.71
N TYR A 52 -7.64 -0.88 -6.49
CA TYR A 52 -6.42 -0.16 -6.13
C TYR A 52 -5.45 -1.13 -5.47
N MET A 53 -4.25 -1.22 -6.04
CA MET A 53 -3.11 -1.79 -5.33
C MET A 53 -2.25 -0.66 -4.79
N VAL A 54 -1.65 -0.88 -3.63
CA VAL A 54 -0.71 0.08 -3.03
C VAL A 54 0.65 -0.60 -2.98
N ALA A 55 1.68 0.06 -3.49
CA ALA A 55 3.05 -0.37 -3.29
C ALA A 55 3.73 0.51 -2.23
N THR A 56 4.43 -0.12 -1.29
CA THR A 56 5.19 0.53 -0.22
C THR A 56 6.67 0.18 -0.34
N ALA A 57 7.54 1.15 -0.07
CA ALA A 57 8.99 0.97 0.01
C ALA A 57 9.48 1.41 1.40
N SER A 58 10.28 0.58 2.07
CA SER A 58 10.76 0.87 3.42
C SER A 58 12.28 0.87 3.54
N SER A 59 12.76 1.50 4.62
CA SER A 59 14.16 1.41 5.04
C SER A 59 14.58 0.02 5.51
N ASP A 60 13.64 -0.91 5.71
CA ASP A 60 13.94 -2.34 5.95
C ASP A 60 14.47 -3.04 4.68
N GLY A 61 14.45 -2.35 3.54
CA GLY A 61 14.93 -2.83 2.26
C GLY A 61 13.94 -3.69 1.48
N VAL A 62 12.69 -3.73 1.93
CA VAL A 62 11.60 -4.48 1.30
C VAL A 62 10.65 -3.52 0.59
N VAL A 63 10.23 -3.91 -0.61
CA VAL A 63 9.06 -3.36 -1.30
C VAL A 63 7.90 -4.35 -1.12
N LYS A 64 6.72 -3.88 -0.70
CA LYS A 64 5.51 -4.70 -0.59
C LYS A 64 4.39 -4.14 -1.45
N VAL A 65 3.53 -5.02 -1.96
CA VAL A 65 2.32 -4.66 -2.73
C VAL A 65 1.08 -5.21 -2.01
N TRP A 66 0.06 -4.37 -1.88
CA TRP A 66 -1.15 -4.64 -1.11
C TRP A 66 -2.38 -4.54 -2.01
N ASP A 67 -3.33 -5.47 -1.90
CA ASP A 67 -4.65 -5.37 -2.55
C ASP A 67 -5.64 -4.68 -1.62
N MET A 68 -6.13 -3.50 -1.99
CA MET A 68 -7.01 -2.75 -1.10
C MET A 68 -8.39 -3.40 -0.89
N ARG A 69 -8.79 -4.34 -1.75
CA ARG A 69 -10.06 -5.08 -1.59
C ARG A 69 -10.02 -6.10 -0.46
N MET A 70 -8.82 -6.48 -0.02
CA MET A 70 -8.66 -7.42 1.10
C MET A 70 -8.82 -6.75 2.46
N PHE A 71 -8.84 -5.41 2.50
CA PHE A 71 -8.99 -4.64 3.72
C PHE A 71 -10.48 -4.51 4.07
N GLY A 72 -10.83 -4.87 5.30
CA GLY A 72 -12.23 -4.87 5.78
C GLY A 72 -12.85 -6.26 5.96
N ASN A 73 -12.21 -7.31 5.45
CA ASN A 73 -12.70 -8.70 5.60
C ASN A 73 -12.36 -9.34 6.96
N GLY A 74 -11.93 -8.55 7.95
CA GLY A 74 -11.58 -9.03 9.29
C GLY A 74 -10.32 -9.89 9.39
N GLN A 75 -9.55 -10.02 8.30
CA GLN A 75 -8.25 -10.71 8.29
C GLN A 75 -7.10 -9.70 8.38
N GLN A 76 -5.98 -10.13 8.97
CA GLN A 76 -4.74 -9.34 8.88
C GLN A 76 -4.31 -9.31 7.41
N PRO A 77 -4.16 -8.13 6.80
CA PRO A 77 -3.80 -8.03 5.38
C PRO A 77 -2.35 -8.51 5.19
N LEU A 78 -2.17 -9.51 4.34
CA LEU A 78 -0.86 -9.95 3.87
C LEU A 78 -0.52 -9.23 2.56
N PRO A 79 0.77 -8.96 2.29
CA PRO A 79 1.16 -8.41 1.01
C PRO A 79 0.90 -9.45 -0.09
N LEU A 80 0.34 -9.01 -1.22
CA LEU A 80 0.20 -9.83 -2.43
C LEU A 80 1.55 -10.24 -3.00
N ALA A 81 2.53 -9.34 -2.89
CA ALA A 81 3.89 -9.57 -3.35
C ALA A 81 4.86 -8.77 -2.49
N GLN A 82 6.08 -9.28 -2.36
CA GLN A 82 7.18 -8.56 -1.74
C GLN A 82 8.50 -8.86 -2.44
N ALA A 83 9.41 -7.89 -2.45
CA ALA A 83 10.75 -8.02 -2.99
C ALA A 83 11.78 -7.41 -2.04
N GLU A 84 12.83 -8.17 -1.74
CA GLU A 84 13.94 -7.72 -0.92
C GLU A 84 15.06 -7.16 -1.81
N THR A 85 15.41 -5.90 -1.58
CA THR A 85 16.39 -5.17 -2.39
C THR A 85 17.80 -5.20 -1.80
N LYS A 86 17.95 -5.72 -0.58
CA LYS A 86 19.19 -5.70 0.22
C LYS A 86 19.81 -4.30 0.39
N SER A 87 18.99 -3.25 0.24
CA SER A 87 19.40 -1.85 0.29
C SER A 87 18.35 -1.00 0.99
N ARG A 88 18.76 0.07 1.67
CA ARG A 88 17.80 1.01 2.26
C ARG A 88 17.13 1.83 1.16
N LEU A 89 15.80 1.73 1.06
CA LEU A 89 15.05 2.51 0.08
C LEU A 89 14.91 3.97 0.53
N THR A 90 15.06 4.90 -0.42
CA THR A 90 15.03 6.35 -0.16
C THR A 90 13.77 7.02 -0.70
N CYS A 91 13.18 6.47 -1.77
CA CYS A 91 11.92 6.90 -2.36
C CYS A 91 11.28 5.73 -3.13
N LEU A 92 10.04 5.94 -3.61
CA LEU A 92 9.35 5.05 -4.54
C LEU A 92 8.56 5.90 -5.52
N ALA A 93 8.64 5.55 -6.80
CA ALA A 93 7.77 6.07 -7.84
C ALA A 93 7.34 4.89 -8.71
N GLY A 94 6.11 4.93 -9.20
CA GLY A 94 5.60 3.89 -10.08
C GLY A 94 4.26 4.29 -10.67
N CYS A 95 3.94 3.72 -11.82
CA CYS A 95 2.67 3.88 -12.48
C CYS A 95 2.20 2.51 -12.99
N SER A 96 0.89 2.35 -13.15
CA SER A 96 0.36 1.21 -13.88
C SER A 96 0.65 1.37 -15.35
N VAL A 97 1.40 0.44 -15.92
CA VAL A 97 1.58 0.36 -17.37
C VAL A 97 0.43 -0.49 -17.91
N MET A 98 -0.39 0.08 -18.80
CA MET A 98 -1.34 -0.74 -19.57
C MET A 98 -0.53 -1.76 -20.37
N LYS A 99 -0.82 -3.04 -20.16
CA LYS A 99 -0.37 -4.06 -21.12
C LYS A 99 -1.13 -3.79 -22.43
N ILE A 100 -0.38 -3.44 -23.47
CA ILE A 100 -0.86 -3.37 -24.85
C ILE A 100 -1.15 -4.79 -25.33
#